data_AF-M5BMD6-F1
#
_entry.id   AF-M5BMD6-F1
#
_cell.length_a   1.000
_cell.length_b   1.000
_cell.length_c   1.000
_cell.angle_alpha   90.00
_cell.angle_beta   90.00
_cell.angle_gamma   90.00
#
_symmetry.space_group_name_H-M   'P 1'
#
loop_
_entity.id
_entity.type
_entity.pdbx_description
1 polymer ?
#
loop_
_entity_poly.entity_id
_entity_poly.type
_entity_poly.pdbx_seq_one_letter_code
_entity_poly.pdbx_strand_id
1 'polypeptide(L)'
;MLDLMRFNTQQELVDFLDNNQRTRYASLASFVFLVYDYLVTVFPEVELVWYKPWTWSKVLFIWNRYGTFVILLFDTIVVLGGGPTDAGWTGWLTNMTVEIIILVRIAAMYSQDRRIIYPVLVLFFAQAVGMAAIIGISFADMKAQHERVPGFHICSPVGIPGRM
;
A
#
# COMPACT_ATOMS: atom_id res chain seq x y z
N MET A 1 14.45 -25.25 30.90
CA MET A 1 13.81 -25.40 29.56
C MET A 1 12.48 -24.65 29.50
N LEU A 2 11.55 -24.86 30.45
CA LEU A 2 10.30 -24.06 30.56
C LEU A 2 10.53 -22.55 30.72
N ASP A 3 11.51 -22.13 31.53
CA ASP A 3 11.82 -20.70 31.69
C ASP A 3 12.39 -20.08 30.42
N LEU A 4 13.23 -20.79 29.66
CA LEU A 4 13.76 -20.32 28.38
C LEU A 4 12.66 -20.14 27.33
N MET A 5 11.69 -21.08 27.28
CA MET A 5 10.50 -20.92 26.42
C MET A 5 9.62 -19.74 26.86
N ARG A 6 9.49 -19.50 28.17
CA ARG A 6 8.75 -18.36 28.71
C ARG A 6 9.43 -17.03 28.42
N PHE A 7 10.76 -16.96 28.49
CA PHE A 7 11.52 -15.77 28.11
C PHE A 7 11.41 -15.48 26.61
N ASN A 8 11.51 -16.49 25.73
CA ASN A 8 11.38 -16.30 24.28
C ASN A 8 9.99 -15.77 23.89
N THR A 9 8.93 -16.35 24.45
CA THR A 9 7.54 -15.93 24.16
C THR A 9 7.21 -14.53 24.68
N GLN A 10 7.74 -14.14 25.82
CA GLN A 10 7.58 -12.77 26.34
C GLN A 10 8.29 -11.73 25.46
N GLN A 11 9.50 -12.04 25.00
CA GLN A 11 10.25 -11.16 24.10
C GLN A 11 9.55 -10.99 22.75
N GLU A 12 9.13 -12.09 22.11
CA GLU A 12 8.40 -12.04 20.83
C GLU A 12 7.10 -11.23 20.93
N LEU A 13 6.38 -11.32 22.05
CA LEU A 13 5.16 -10.55 22.27
C LEU A 13 5.43 -9.05 22.40
N VAL A 14 6.45 -8.67 23.18
CA VAL A 14 6.83 -7.26 23.36
C VAL A 14 7.33 -6.66 22.04
N ASP A 15 8.15 -7.40 21.29
CA ASP A 15 8.66 -6.98 19.99
C ASP A 15 7.53 -6.81 18.97
N PHE A 16 6.54 -7.71 18.97
CA PHE A 16 5.36 -7.59 18.10
C PHE A 16 4.53 -6.34 18.42
N LEU A 17 4.28 -6.08 19.71
CA LEU A 17 3.49 -4.92 20.14
C LEU A 17 4.22 -3.60 19.85
N ASP A 18 5.52 -3.54 20.13
CA ASP A 18 6.36 -2.37 19.87
C ASP A 18 6.47 -2.09 18.36
N ASN A 19 6.68 -3.12 17.54
CA ASN A 19 6.71 -2.96 16.09
C ASN A 19 5.37 -2.44 15.54
N ASN A 20 4.25 -2.99 16.01
CA ASN A 20 2.91 -2.53 15.60
C ASN A 20 2.66 -1.06 16.01
N GLN A 21 3.05 -0.68 17.24
CA GLN A 21 2.92 0.70 17.69
C GLN A 21 3.77 1.66 16.85
N ARG A 22 5.03 1.30 16.58
CA ARG A 22 5.94 2.09 15.73
C ARG A 22 5.38 2.27 14.32
N THR A 23 4.85 1.21 13.69
CA THR A 23 4.21 1.30 12.38
C THR A 23 3.04 2.28 12.39
N ARG A 24 2.16 2.21 13.40
CA ARG A 24 1.00 3.11 13.51
C ARG A 24 1.42 4.57 13.66
N TYR A 25 2.41 4.87 14.50
CA TYR A 25 2.92 6.23 14.65
C TYR A 25 3.61 6.74 13.38
N ALA A 26 4.39 5.89 12.70
CA ALA A 26 5.04 6.24 11.43
C ALA A 26 4.01 6.53 10.31
N SER A 27 2.96 5.70 10.20
CA SER A 27 1.88 5.90 9.23
C SER A 27 1.10 7.19 9.50
N LEU A 28 0.82 7.51 10.77
CA LEU A 28 0.16 8.77 11.14
C LEU A 28 1.05 9.99 10.82
N ALA A 29 2.35 9.93 11.14
CA ALA A 29 3.28 11.01 10.82
C ALA A 29 3.34 11.25 9.30
N SER A 30 3.42 10.16 8.52
CA SER A 30 3.43 10.21 7.05
C SER A 30 2.14 10.80 6.48
N PHE A 31 1.00 10.43 7.06
CA PHE A 31 -0.31 10.99 6.69
C PHE A 31 -0.41 12.49 6.97
N VAL A 32 0.05 12.94 8.15
CA VAL A 32 0.04 14.36 8.51
C VAL A 32 0.90 15.18 7.55
N PHE A 33 2.10 14.69 7.21
CA PHE A 33 2.95 15.35 6.22
C PHE A 33 2.30 15.43 4.83
N LEU A 34 1.63 14.35 4.41
CA LEU A 34 0.92 14.29 3.14
C LEU A 34 -0.26 15.27 3.08
N VAL A 35 -1.05 15.37 4.15
CA VAL A 35 -2.12 16.37 4.26
C VAL A 35 -1.56 17.79 4.24
N TYR A 36 -0.45 18.04 4.95
CA TYR A 36 0.20 19.34 4.99
C TYR A 36 0.68 19.77 3.59
N ASP A 37 1.41 18.91 2.89
CA ASP A 37 1.90 19.18 1.53
C ASP A 37 0.75 19.47 0.57
N TYR A 38 -0.33 18.70 0.69
CA TYR A 38 -1.53 18.87 -0.13
C TYR A 38 -2.23 20.22 0.12
N LEU A 39 -2.42 20.60 1.38
CA LEU A 39 -3.06 21.88 1.73
C LEU A 39 -2.26 23.05 1.17
N VAL A 40 -0.94 23.07 1.37
CA VAL A 40 -0.07 24.16 0.89
C VAL A 40 -0.16 24.31 -0.63
N THR A 41 -0.21 23.19 -1.35
CA THR A 41 -0.16 23.21 -2.81
C THR A 41 -1.53 23.39 -3.47
N VAL A 42 -2.66 23.17 -2.77
CA VAL A 42 -4.02 23.32 -3.35
C VAL A 42 -4.43 24.79 -3.51
N PHE A 43 -4.00 25.67 -2.60
CA PHE A 43 -4.35 27.10 -2.62
C PHE A 43 -4.02 27.79 -3.95
N PRO A 44 -2.78 27.71 -4.48
CA PRO A 44 -2.45 28.29 -5.78
C PRO A 44 -3.06 27.52 -6.97
N GLU A 45 -3.34 26.23 -6.83
CA GLU A 45 -3.89 25.42 -7.91
C GLU A 45 -5.36 25.72 -8.22
N VAL A 46 -6.17 26.03 -7.21
CA VAL A 46 -7.58 26.37 -7.42
C VAL A 46 -7.68 27.62 -8.30
N GLU A 47 -6.82 28.61 -8.08
CA GLU A 47 -6.81 29.83 -8.89
C GLU A 47 -6.34 29.58 -10.34
N LEU A 48 -5.25 28.81 -10.53
CA LEU A 48 -4.66 28.60 -11.86
C LEU A 48 -5.34 27.53 -12.72
N VAL A 49 -5.83 26.45 -12.11
CA VAL A 49 -6.29 25.24 -12.81
C VAL A 49 -7.81 25.12 -12.82
N TRP A 50 -8.48 25.46 -11.73
CA TRP A 50 -9.93 25.18 -11.61
C TRP A 50 -10.78 26.10 -12.48
N TYR A 51 -10.39 27.37 -12.65
CA TYR A 51 -11.10 28.33 -13.49
C TYR A 51 -10.88 28.15 -15.01
N LYS A 52 -9.89 27.35 -15.43
CA LYS A 52 -9.65 27.09 -16.86
C LYS A 52 -10.64 26.07 -17.45
N PRO A 53 -10.96 26.15 -18.76
CA PRO A 53 -11.85 25.19 -19.41
C PRO A 53 -11.33 23.75 -19.29
N TRP A 54 -12.24 22.79 -19.25
CA TRP A 54 -11.92 21.37 -19.14
C TRP A 54 -11.22 20.86 -20.40
N THR A 55 -9.94 20.54 -20.28
CA THR A 55 -9.14 19.84 -21.30
C THR A 55 -8.74 18.47 -20.79
N TRP A 56 -8.39 17.56 -21.71
CA TRP A 56 -7.91 16.22 -21.35
C TRP A 56 -6.70 16.27 -20.42
N SER A 57 -5.81 17.26 -20.63
CA SER A 57 -4.67 17.54 -19.76
C SER A 57 -5.08 17.91 -18.32
N LYS A 58 -6.21 18.61 -18.14
CA LYS A 58 -6.75 18.96 -16.80
C LYS A 58 -7.30 17.74 -16.07
N VAL A 59 -7.99 16.84 -16.78
CA VAL A 59 -8.45 15.56 -16.21
C VAL A 59 -7.26 14.70 -15.78
N LEU A 60 -6.26 14.56 -16.64
CA LEU A 60 -5.02 13.83 -16.32
C LEU A 60 -4.33 14.42 -15.09
N PHE A 61 -4.25 15.75 -15.02
CA PHE A 61 -3.64 16.47 -13.90
C PHE A 61 -4.35 16.22 -12.58
N ILE A 62 -5.69 16.35 -12.55
CA ILE A 62 -6.50 16.10 -11.36
C ILE A 62 -6.42 14.63 -10.96
N TRP A 63 -6.57 13.70 -11.89
CA TRP A 63 -6.48 12.27 -11.60
C TRP A 63 -5.13 11.90 -10.98
N ASN A 64 -4.06 12.43 -11.54
CA ASN A 64 -2.72 12.14 -11.10
C ASN A 64 -2.43 12.69 -9.69
N ARG A 65 -2.92 13.89 -9.38
CA ARG A 65 -2.70 14.53 -8.08
C ARG A 65 -3.64 14.02 -6.99
N TYR A 66 -4.93 13.95 -7.26
CA TYR A 66 -5.96 13.61 -6.28
C TYR A 66 -6.11 12.09 -6.14
N GLY A 67 -5.89 11.33 -7.22
CA GLY A 67 -5.91 9.87 -7.18
C GLY A 67 -4.81 9.31 -6.27
N THR A 68 -3.59 9.84 -6.38
CA THR A 68 -2.46 9.44 -5.51
C THR A 68 -2.77 9.70 -4.03
N PHE A 69 -3.38 10.83 -3.71
CA PHE A 69 -3.78 11.17 -2.34
C PHE A 69 -4.82 10.20 -1.78
N VAL A 70 -5.87 9.89 -2.55
CA VAL A 70 -6.94 8.97 -2.12
C VAL A 70 -6.40 7.55 -1.88
N ILE A 71 -5.47 7.08 -2.71
CA ILE A 71 -4.84 5.77 -2.57
C ILE A 71 -4.01 5.69 -1.28
N LEU A 72 -3.19 6.70 -1.02
CA LEU A 72 -2.36 6.76 0.19
C LEU A 72 -3.23 6.92 1.45
N LEU A 73 -4.35 7.63 1.36
CA LEU A 73 -5.33 7.73 2.43
C LEU A 73 -6.01 6.38 2.69
N PHE A 74 -6.36 5.62 1.65
CA PHE A 74 -6.91 4.28 1.80
C PHE A 74 -5.90 3.32 2.43
N ASP A 75 -4.65 3.34 1.97
CA ASP A 75 -3.56 2.50 2.51
C ASP A 75 -3.30 2.78 4.00
N THR A 76 -3.23 4.06 4.38
CA THR A 76 -3.06 4.46 5.78
C THR A 76 -4.23 4.05 6.67
N ILE A 77 -5.48 4.12 6.19
CA ILE A 77 -6.66 3.63 6.92
C ILE A 77 -6.57 2.12 7.15
N VAL A 78 -6.14 1.35 6.14
CA VAL A 78 -5.99 -0.11 6.25
C VAL A 78 -4.88 -0.47 7.25
N VAL A 79 -3.73 0.20 7.18
CA VAL A 79 -2.60 -0.02 8.11
C VAL A 79 -2.97 0.34 9.54
N LEU A 80 -3.76 1.41 9.74
CA LEU A 80 -4.17 1.86 11.07
C LEU A 80 -5.33 1.03 11.65
N GLY A 81 -6.16 0.44 10.80
CA GLY A 81 -7.34 -0.34 11.18
C GLY A 81 -7.02 -1.71 11.81
N GLY A 82 -5.80 -2.23 11.64
CA GLY A 82 -5.31 -3.43 12.32
C GLY A 82 -6.10 -4.72 12.04
N GLY A 83 -7.00 -4.72 11.06
CA GLY A 83 -7.84 -5.85 10.71
C GLY A 83 -7.15 -6.78 9.71
N PRO A 84 -7.37 -8.10 9.78
CA PRO A 84 -6.99 -9.05 8.73
C PRO A 84 -7.99 -8.97 7.57
N THR A 85 -8.24 -7.76 7.05
CA THR A 85 -9.01 -7.58 5.83
C THR A 85 -8.05 -7.66 4.67
N ASP A 86 -7.89 -8.85 4.09
CA ASP A 86 -7.33 -9.10 2.76
C ASP A 86 -6.13 -8.23 2.37
N ALA A 87 -5.14 -8.12 3.27
CA ALA A 87 -3.98 -7.23 3.14
C ALA A 87 -3.21 -7.45 1.82
N GLY A 88 -3.31 -8.65 1.22
CA GLY A 88 -2.73 -8.93 -0.08
C GLY A 88 -3.46 -8.25 -1.24
N TRP A 89 -4.79 -8.23 -1.23
CA TRP A 89 -5.60 -7.68 -2.33
C TRP A 89 -5.64 -6.15 -2.29
N THR A 90 -5.71 -5.57 -1.09
CA THR A 90 -5.63 -4.12 -0.92
C THR A 90 -4.28 -3.58 -1.39
N GLY A 91 -3.17 -4.20 -0.96
CA GLY A 91 -1.82 -3.85 -1.42
C GLY A 91 -1.61 -4.06 -2.93
N TRP A 92 -2.24 -5.09 -3.50
CA TRP A 92 -2.18 -5.34 -4.94
C TRP A 92 -2.91 -4.26 -5.75
N LEU A 93 -4.11 -3.86 -5.31
CA LEU A 93 -4.90 -2.80 -5.94
C LEU A 93 -4.22 -1.43 -5.86
N THR A 94 -3.63 -1.10 -4.70
CA THR A 94 -2.89 0.16 -4.54
C THR A 94 -1.67 0.19 -5.47
N ASN A 95 -0.90 -0.90 -5.54
CA ASN A 95 0.25 -1.01 -6.43
C ASN A 95 -0.12 -0.88 -7.93
N MET A 96 -1.17 -1.57 -8.37
CA MET A 96 -1.70 -1.45 -9.74
C MET A 96 -2.07 -0.01 -10.09
N THR A 97 -2.68 0.69 -9.14
CA THR A 97 -3.15 2.06 -9.39
C THR A 97 -1.97 3.03 -9.54
N VAL A 98 -0.93 2.91 -8.72
CA VAL A 98 0.28 3.74 -8.83
C VAL A 98 0.99 3.52 -10.17
N GLU A 99 1.09 2.27 -10.61
CA GLU A 99 1.70 1.92 -11.90
C GLU A 99 0.93 2.48 -13.09
N ILE A 100 -0.40 2.38 -13.07
CA ILE A 100 -1.27 2.97 -14.10
C ILE A 100 -1.04 4.49 -14.17
N ILE A 101 -0.93 5.16 -13.03
CA ILE A 101 -0.66 6.60 -12.95
C ILE A 101 0.71 6.93 -13.60
N ILE A 102 1.75 6.12 -13.34
CA ILE A 102 3.08 6.30 -13.94
C ILE A 102 3.06 6.02 -15.44
N LEU A 103 2.34 4.97 -15.89
CA LEU A 103 2.18 4.64 -17.31
C LEU A 103 1.53 5.78 -18.10
N VAL A 104 0.46 6.37 -17.55
CA VAL A 104 -0.21 7.52 -18.14
C VAL A 104 0.75 8.72 -18.24
N ARG A 105 1.55 8.98 -17.20
CA ARG A 105 2.57 10.04 -17.23
C ARG A 105 3.65 9.78 -18.28
N ILE A 106 4.17 8.56 -18.37
CA ILE A 106 5.17 8.18 -19.38
C ILE A 106 4.62 8.35 -20.79
N ALA A 107 3.38 7.90 -21.03
CA ALA A 107 2.73 8.04 -22.32
C ALA A 107 2.53 9.50 -22.73
N ALA A 108 2.23 10.38 -21.77
CA ALA A 108 2.09 11.81 -22.00
C ALA A 108 3.44 12.51 -22.26
N MET A 109 4.50 12.13 -21.54
CA MET A 109 5.83 12.74 -21.65
C MET A 109 6.56 12.37 -22.94
N TYR A 110 6.39 11.13 -23.42
CA TYR A 110 7.08 10.60 -24.61
C TYR A 110 6.30 10.78 -25.92
N SER A 111 5.42 11.80 -26.00
CA SER A 111 4.60 12.13 -27.18
C SER A 111 3.96 10.91 -27.87
N GLN A 112 3.54 9.92 -27.07
CA GLN A 112 2.93 8.69 -27.53
C GLN A 112 3.80 7.84 -28.49
N ASP A 113 5.13 7.97 -28.45
CA ASP A 113 6.03 7.11 -29.23
C ASP A 113 5.91 5.66 -28.75
N ARG A 114 5.33 4.83 -29.63
CA ARG A 114 4.92 3.46 -29.32
C ARG A 114 6.10 2.56 -28.96
N ARG A 115 7.31 2.93 -29.37
CA ARG A 115 8.54 2.16 -29.09
C ARG A 115 8.85 2.05 -27.60
N ILE A 116 8.44 3.03 -26.81
CA ILE A 116 8.70 3.07 -25.36
C ILE A 116 7.48 2.56 -24.59
N ILE A 117 6.27 2.79 -25.09
CA ILE A 117 5.04 2.36 -24.41
C ILE A 117 4.87 0.84 -24.44
N TYR A 118 5.11 0.17 -25.57
CA TYR A 118 4.94 -1.28 -25.66
C TYR A 118 5.78 -2.09 -24.66
N PRO A 119 7.11 -1.88 -24.53
CA PRO A 119 7.90 -2.66 -23.57
C PRO A 119 7.49 -2.40 -22.13
N VAL A 120 7.15 -1.15 -21.78
CA VAL A 120 6.72 -0.80 -20.42
C VAL A 120 5.34 -1.41 -20.10
N LEU A 121 4.43 -1.45 -21.05
CA LEU A 121 3.12 -2.09 -20.90
C LEU A 121 3.26 -3.62 -20.74
N VAL A 122 4.15 -4.26 -21.49
CA VAL A 122 4.43 -5.69 -21.35
C VAL A 122 5.00 -5.99 -19.96
N LEU A 123 5.94 -5.17 -19.49
CA LEU A 123 6.53 -5.32 -18.17
C LEU A 123 5.47 -5.16 -17.06
N PHE A 124 4.54 -4.22 -17.22
CA PHE A 124 3.41 -4.02 -16.30
C PHE A 124 2.54 -5.28 -16.20
N PHE A 125 2.14 -5.88 -17.31
CA PHE A 125 1.34 -7.12 -17.28
C PHE A 125 2.13 -8.29 -16.70
N ALA A 126 3.42 -8.42 -17.03
CA ALA A 126 4.28 -9.46 -16.47
C ALA A 126 4.39 -9.33 -14.93
N GLN A 127 4.55 -8.11 -14.43
CA GLN A 127 4.57 -7.83 -13.00
C GLN A 127 3.21 -8.12 -12.34
N ALA A 128 2.10 -7.73 -12.97
CA ALA A 128 0.76 -7.97 -12.44
C ALA A 128 0.49 -9.46 -12.24
N VAL A 129 0.88 -10.28 -13.22
CA VAL A 129 0.80 -11.74 -13.15
C VAL A 129 1.74 -12.29 -12.08
N GLY A 130 2.97 -11.77 -11.99
CA GLY A 130 3.94 -12.16 -10.97
C GLY A 130 3.42 -11.93 -9.55
N MET A 131 2.88 -10.75 -9.25
CA MET A 131 2.29 -10.44 -7.94
C MET A 131 1.08 -11.32 -7.64
N ALA A 132 0.17 -11.50 -8.60
CA ALA A 132 -0.99 -12.36 -8.41
C ALA A 132 -0.60 -13.82 -8.12
N ALA A 133 0.43 -14.33 -8.79
CA ALA A 133 0.96 -15.67 -8.53
C ALA A 133 1.61 -15.78 -7.15
N ILE A 134 2.43 -14.81 -6.75
CA ILE A 134 3.06 -14.78 -5.43
C ILE A 134 2.01 -14.73 -4.32
N ILE A 135 1.01 -13.85 -4.45
CA ILE A 135 -0.10 -13.75 -3.50
C ILE A 135 -0.86 -15.08 -3.46
N GLY A 136 -1.24 -15.63 -4.61
CA GLY A 136 -1.95 -16.90 -4.69
C GLY A 136 -1.23 -18.06 -4.00
N ILE A 137 0.08 -18.15 -4.16
CA ILE A 137 0.92 -19.16 -3.48
C ILE A 137 1.04 -18.84 -1.99
N SER A 138 1.26 -17.58 -1.62
CA SER A 138 1.46 -17.16 -0.22
C SER A 138 0.21 -17.39 0.64
N PHE A 139 -0.98 -17.17 0.07
CA PHE A 139 -2.24 -17.40 0.79
C PHE A 139 -2.67 -18.87 0.80
N ALA A 140 -2.10 -19.73 -0.05
CA ALA A 140 -2.38 -21.17 -0.02
C ALA A 140 -1.90 -21.83 1.29
N ASP A 141 -0.83 -21.29 1.89
CA ASP A 141 -0.20 -21.83 3.10
C ASP A 141 -0.64 -21.13 4.41
N MET A 142 -1.32 -19.98 4.33
CA MET A 142 -1.72 -19.21 5.52
C MET A 142 -3.04 -19.68 6.12
N LYS A 143 -3.01 -20.18 7.36
CA LYS A 143 -4.20 -20.44 8.18
C LYS A 143 -4.33 -19.36 9.25
N ALA A 144 -5.49 -18.72 9.34
CA ALA A 144 -5.78 -17.78 10.43
C ALA A 144 -6.09 -18.57 11.71
N GLN A 145 -5.24 -18.42 12.73
CA GLN A 145 -5.49 -19.03 14.04
C GLN A 145 -5.82 -17.93 15.05
N HIS A 146 -6.92 -18.12 15.78
CA HIS A 146 -7.50 -17.15 16.71
C HIS A 146 -6.88 -17.21 18.11
N GLU A 147 -6.07 -18.24 18.39
CA GLU A 147 -5.42 -18.46 19.67
C GLU A 147 -3.99 -18.96 19.41
N ARG A 148 -3.02 -18.04 19.42
CA ARG A 148 -1.58 -18.39 19.41
C ARG A 148 -1.03 -18.49 20.84
N VAL A 149 -1.64 -17.80 21.80
CA VAL A 149 -1.25 -17.77 23.23
C VAL A 149 -2.53 -17.90 24.07
N PRO A 150 -2.60 -18.81 25.07
CA PRO A 150 -3.80 -19.02 25.85
C PRO A 150 -4.21 -17.75 26.60
N GLY A 151 -5.44 -17.28 26.36
CA GLY A 151 -6.03 -16.10 27.03
C GLY A 151 -5.79 -14.77 26.33
N PHE A 152 -5.17 -14.76 25.14
CA PHE A 152 -4.97 -13.54 24.35
C PHE A 152 -5.48 -13.76 22.92
N HIS A 153 -6.72 -13.32 22.67
CA HIS A 153 -7.38 -13.43 21.37
C HIS A 153 -6.79 -12.41 20.37
N ILE A 154 -5.75 -12.80 19.65
CA ILE A 154 -5.24 -12.07 18.49
C ILE A 154 -5.40 -12.94 17.26
N CYS A 155 -6.04 -12.41 16.22
CA CYS A 155 -6.01 -13.01 14.89
C CYS A 155 -4.63 -12.78 14.27
N SER A 156 -3.81 -13.83 14.28
CA SER A 156 -2.50 -13.84 13.63
C SER A 156 -2.51 -14.88 12.50
N PRO A 157 -2.01 -14.54 11.29
CA PRO A 157 -1.75 -15.55 10.28
C PRO A 157 -0.66 -16.51 10.78
N VAL A 158 -0.92 -17.81 10.68
CA VAL A 158 0.02 -18.89 11.03
C VAL A 158 0.28 -19.70 9.75
N GLY A 159 1.54 -20.04 9.46
CA GLY A 159 1.93 -20.71 8.21
C GLY A 159 2.75 -19.86 7.25
N ILE A 160 3.24 -18.69 7.67
CA ILE A 160 4.24 -17.95 6.89
C ILE A 160 5.51 -18.82 6.83
N PRO A 161 6.04 -19.19 5.65
CA PRO A 161 7.32 -19.88 5.56
C PRO A 161 8.41 -18.94 6.08
N GLY A 162 8.77 -19.13 7.35
CA GLY A 162 9.88 -18.44 7.97
C GLY A 162 11.17 -18.82 7.28
N ARG A 163 11.97 -17.82 6.92
CA ARG A 163 13.40 -18.03 6.66
C ARG A 163 14.00 -18.63 7.94
N MET A 164 14.59 -19.81 7.81
CA MET A 164 15.41 -20.44 8.86
C MET A 164 16.53 -19.52 9.30
#